data_AF-A0A953SGY6-F1
#
_entry.id   AF-A0A953SGY6-F1
#
_cell.length_a   1.000
_cell.length_b   1.000
_cell.length_c   1.000
_cell.angle_alpha   90.00
_cell.angle_beta   90.00
_cell.angle_gamma   90.00
#
_symmetry.space_group_name_H-M   'P 1'
#
loop_
_entity.id
_entity.type
_entity.pdbx_description
1 polymer ?
#
loop_
_entity_poly.entity_id
_entity_poly.type
_entity_poly.pdbx_seq_one_letter_code
_entity_poly.pdbx_strand_id
1 'polypeptide(L)'
;MKTIHLGWVIVPFIFWPAVLVQAGAQETGRKRTVESAASSIFQPLDRWKAAVVSGDRAALAAFYTTSPASRAKTPQGETQDPGEEPAFWSSLRAAGLSRFDLKVLEVKNLQPGVMAFVLRFEVGLQTNAGKKSGVISGAQVWVQQNGGWRILSTQRSDLAASPPMRLPEPAKPNTQLYPAPDEAPAEIAAALRASAKDRKRVILVFGGNWCYDCHVLDATFRSKQIAPLVNENYHVVHVNVGNYDKNLDLAKKYDIPLEKGVPSLAILDPHGKLLVSQKKGEFESTIRIGPEDVVEFLKRWKPQHGD
;
A
#
# COMPACT_ATOMS: atom_id res chain seq x y z
N MET A 1 -20.87 -19.44 -28.27
CA MET A 1 -19.50 -19.84 -27.85
C MET A 1 -19.38 -19.58 -26.36
N LYS A 2 -19.05 -20.63 -25.59
CA LYS A 2 -19.13 -20.66 -24.12
C LYS A 2 -18.00 -19.85 -23.48
N THR A 3 -18.37 -18.94 -22.57
CA THR A 3 -17.51 -18.25 -21.62
C THR A 3 -17.04 -19.24 -20.55
N ILE A 4 -15.74 -19.39 -20.36
CA ILE A 4 -15.15 -20.24 -19.32
C ILE A 4 -14.75 -19.33 -18.16
N HIS A 5 -15.45 -19.47 -17.03
CA HIS A 5 -15.03 -18.93 -15.73
C HIS A 5 -13.98 -19.87 -15.12
N LEU A 6 -12.72 -19.41 -14.95
CA LEU A 6 -11.75 -20.11 -14.11
C LEU A 6 -11.95 -19.69 -12.65
N GLY A 7 -12.69 -20.52 -11.91
CA GLY A 7 -12.76 -20.46 -10.45
C GLY A 7 -11.43 -20.84 -9.82
N TRP A 8 -10.99 -20.04 -8.84
CA TRP A 8 -9.86 -20.37 -7.97
C TRP A 8 -10.30 -21.47 -7.00
N VAL A 9 -9.75 -22.67 -7.17
CA VAL A 9 -9.90 -23.75 -6.18
C VAL A 9 -8.69 -23.69 -5.26
N ILE A 10 -8.87 -23.06 -4.09
CA ILE A 10 -8.00 -23.25 -2.93
C ILE A 10 -8.61 -24.42 -2.16
N VAL A 11 -7.93 -25.56 -2.14
CA VAL A 11 -8.32 -26.72 -1.33
C VAL A 11 -7.94 -26.45 0.14
N PRO A 12 -8.86 -26.57 1.13
CA PRO A 12 -8.51 -26.41 2.53
C PRO A 12 -8.16 -27.78 3.14
N PHE A 13 -7.00 -27.89 3.79
CA PHE A 13 -6.68 -29.05 4.64
C PHE A 13 -6.58 -28.64 6.11
N ILE A 14 -7.66 -28.99 6.82
CA ILE A 14 -7.77 -29.61 8.16
C ILE A 14 -6.75 -29.18 9.25
N PHE A 15 -7.30 -28.51 10.27
CA PHE A 15 -6.70 -28.08 11.55
C PHE A 15 -6.53 -29.22 12.57
N TRP A 16 -5.46 -29.18 13.37
CA TRP A 16 -5.44 -29.62 14.78
C TRP A 16 -4.33 -28.89 15.57
N PRO A 17 -4.34 -28.82 16.93
CA PRO A 17 -4.08 -27.59 17.67
C PRO A 17 -2.68 -27.53 18.30
N ALA A 18 -2.29 -26.29 18.64
CA ALA A 18 -1.03 -25.91 19.21
C ALA A 18 -0.82 -26.38 20.67
N VAL A 19 0.45 -26.53 21.05
CA VAL A 19 0.88 -26.48 22.46
C VAL A 19 1.62 -25.16 22.69
N LEU A 20 1.11 -24.41 23.67
CA LEU A 20 1.54 -23.10 24.12
C LEU A 20 2.71 -23.24 25.10
N VAL A 21 3.76 -22.42 24.98
CA VAL A 21 4.67 -22.12 26.10
C VAL A 21 4.87 -20.61 26.16
N GLN A 22 4.47 -20.02 27.28
CA GLN A 22 4.72 -18.63 27.64
C GLN A 22 6.10 -18.50 28.32
N ALA A 23 6.81 -17.42 28.02
CA ALA A 23 7.71 -16.77 28.98
C ALA A 23 7.79 -15.29 28.64
N GLY A 24 7.51 -14.43 29.62
CA GLY A 24 7.56 -12.99 29.51
C GLY A 24 8.86 -12.38 30.03
N ALA A 25 9.13 -11.15 29.60
CA ALA A 25 9.75 -10.08 30.39
C ALA A 25 9.65 -8.76 29.62
N GLN A 26 9.24 -7.70 30.32
CA GLN A 26 9.29 -6.29 29.92
C GLN A 26 10.75 -5.78 29.95
N GLU A 27 11.14 -4.90 29.02
CA GLU A 27 11.43 -3.50 29.37
C GLU A 27 11.66 -2.57 28.16
N THR A 28 11.00 -1.41 28.31
CA THR A 28 11.19 -0.05 27.78
C THR A 28 12.19 0.28 26.66
N GLY A 29 11.63 0.96 25.65
CA GLY A 29 12.25 2.13 25.02
C GLY A 29 13.05 1.89 23.74
N ARG A 30 12.49 2.27 22.58
CA ARG A 30 13.05 3.27 21.64
C ARG A 30 12.22 3.33 20.35
N LYS A 31 11.46 4.41 20.20
CA LYS A 31 10.86 4.86 18.93
C LYS A 31 11.97 5.03 17.86
N ARG A 32 12.25 4.01 17.04
CA ARG A 32 12.85 4.17 15.69
C ARG A 32 12.81 2.92 14.80
N THR A 33 12.01 1.90 15.12
CA THR A 33 12.26 0.54 14.60
C THR A 33 11.08 -0.11 13.89
N VAL A 34 10.09 0.65 13.40
CA VAL A 34 8.89 0.04 12.79
C VAL A 34 9.00 -0.06 11.26
N GLU A 35 9.72 0.84 10.60
CA GLU A 35 9.82 0.88 9.13
C GLU A 35 10.94 -0.03 8.56
N SER A 36 11.85 -0.49 9.43
CA SER A 36 13.01 -1.34 9.09
C SER A 36 12.82 -2.82 9.45
N ALA A 37 11.77 -3.19 10.18
CA ALA A 37 11.67 -4.52 10.78
C ALA A 37 11.15 -5.62 9.82
N ALA A 38 10.51 -5.27 8.69
CA ALA A 38 9.90 -6.27 7.82
C ALA A 38 10.91 -6.98 6.89
N SER A 39 12.00 -6.33 6.49
CA SER A 39 13.04 -6.99 5.68
C SER A 39 14.05 -7.78 6.51
N SER A 40 14.18 -7.54 7.82
CA SER A 40 15.17 -8.23 8.67
C SER A 40 14.76 -9.62 9.17
N ILE A 41 13.59 -10.14 8.79
CA ILE A 41 13.05 -11.41 9.33
C ILE A 41 13.44 -12.63 8.46
N PHE A 42 13.89 -12.42 7.21
CA PHE A 42 14.25 -13.52 6.31
C PHE A 42 15.53 -13.21 5.52
N GLN A 43 16.68 -13.45 6.16
CA GLN A 43 18.02 -13.20 5.61
C GLN A 43 18.25 -13.70 4.16
N PRO A 44 17.69 -14.85 3.71
CA PRO A 44 17.86 -15.29 2.32
C PRO A 44 17.34 -14.27 1.28
N LEU A 45 16.21 -13.60 1.56
CA LEU A 45 15.65 -12.59 0.65
C LEU A 45 16.50 -11.32 0.60
N ASP A 46 17.12 -10.92 1.71
CA ASP A 46 18.08 -9.81 1.74
C ASP A 46 19.32 -10.12 0.89
N ARG A 47 19.85 -11.35 1.00
CA ARG A 47 21.00 -11.78 0.19
C ARG A 47 20.65 -11.88 -1.29
N TRP A 48 19.45 -12.37 -1.61
CA TRP A 48 18.93 -12.36 -2.97
C TRP A 48 18.82 -10.94 -3.53
N LYS A 49 18.25 -10.00 -2.76
CA LYS A 49 18.19 -8.58 -3.11
C LYS A 49 19.58 -8.00 -3.37
N ALA A 50 20.55 -8.31 -2.52
CA ALA A 50 21.94 -7.86 -2.70
C ALA A 50 22.54 -8.36 -4.03
N ALA A 51 22.26 -9.62 -4.40
CA ALA A 51 22.70 -10.19 -5.68
C ALA A 51 22.03 -9.54 -6.90
N VAL A 52 20.75 -9.12 -6.77
CA VAL A 52 20.10 -8.29 -7.81
C VAL A 52 20.82 -6.95 -7.99
N VAL A 53 21.07 -6.24 -6.88
CA VAL A 53 21.71 -4.91 -6.90
C VAL A 53 23.14 -4.98 -7.44
N SER A 54 23.90 -6.02 -7.11
CA SER A 54 25.25 -6.24 -7.64
C SER A 54 25.25 -6.65 -9.12
N GLY A 55 24.13 -7.16 -9.65
CA GLY A 55 24.06 -7.78 -10.97
C GLY A 55 24.74 -9.15 -11.03
N ASP A 56 24.95 -9.81 -9.88
CA ASP A 56 25.64 -11.08 -9.80
C ASP A 56 24.71 -12.24 -10.18
N ARG A 57 24.74 -12.59 -11.47
CA ARG A 57 23.91 -13.68 -12.02
C ARG A 57 24.22 -15.03 -11.38
N ALA A 58 25.48 -15.30 -11.02
CA ALA A 58 25.88 -16.58 -10.45
C ALA A 58 25.38 -16.71 -9.00
N ALA A 59 25.51 -15.64 -8.21
CA ALA A 59 24.94 -15.59 -6.86
C ALA A 59 23.41 -15.69 -6.90
N LEU A 60 22.75 -15.06 -7.88
CA LEU A 60 21.30 -15.21 -8.08
C LEU A 60 20.90 -16.66 -8.38
N ALA A 61 21.60 -17.32 -9.31
CA ALA A 61 21.32 -18.71 -9.69
C ALA A 61 21.40 -19.66 -8.50
N ALA A 62 22.29 -19.40 -7.53
CA ALA A 62 22.42 -20.21 -6.32
C ALA A 62 21.16 -20.21 -5.43
N PHE A 63 20.25 -19.24 -5.58
CA PHE A 63 18.98 -19.25 -4.86
C PHE A 63 17.92 -20.15 -5.47
N TYR A 64 18.01 -20.55 -6.74
CA TYR A 64 16.94 -21.31 -7.40
C TYR A 64 17.17 -22.82 -7.26
N THR A 65 16.07 -23.59 -7.19
CA THR A 65 16.15 -25.06 -7.17
C THR A 65 16.50 -25.61 -8.55
N THR A 66 17.35 -26.63 -8.60
CA THR A 66 17.69 -27.36 -9.85
C THR A 66 17.12 -28.77 -9.88
N SER A 67 16.75 -29.32 -8.71
CA SER A 67 16.10 -30.62 -8.58
C SER A 67 15.06 -30.58 -7.44
N PRO A 68 13.76 -30.45 -7.74
CA PRO A 68 13.21 -30.16 -9.07
C PRO A 68 13.64 -28.76 -9.55
N ALA A 69 13.67 -28.55 -10.88
CA ALA A 69 13.96 -27.24 -11.45
C ALA A 69 12.89 -26.22 -11.02
N SER A 70 13.34 -25.01 -10.68
CA SER A 70 12.45 -23.92 -10.32
C SER A 70 11.55 -23.53 -11.49
N ARG A 71 10.32 -23.13 -11.20
CA ARG A 71 9.35 -22.69 -12.21
C ARG A 71 9.20 -21.18 -12.20
N ALA A 72 9.27 -20.53 -13.35
CA ALA A 72 9.03 -19.09 -13.47
C ALA A 72 7.80 -18.83 -14.33
N LYS A 73 6.92 -17.95 -13.86
CA LYS A 73 5.80 -17.41 -14.62
C LYS A 73 6.08 -15.95 -14.96
N THR A 74 6.46 -15.71 -16.21
CA THR A 74 6.75 -14.38 -16.74
C THR A 74 5.59 -13.89 -17.61
N PRO A 75 5.59 -12.62 -18.04
CA PRO A 75 4.62 -12.14 -19.02
C PRO A 75 4.67 -12.88 -20.36
N GLN A 76 5.81 -13.51 -20.68
CA GLN A 76 6.01 -14.27 -21.92
C GLN A 76 5.52 -15.73 -21.82
N GLY A 77 5.28 -16.24 -20.60
CA GLY A 77 4.78 -17.59 -20.38
C GLY A 77 5.36 -18.26 -19.13
N GLU A 78 5.05 -19.53 -18.95
CA GLU A 78 5.65 -20.35 -17.90
C GLU A 78 6.87 -21.09 -18.44
N THR A 79 7.94 -21.15 -17.64
CA THR A 79 9.19 -21.85 -17.97
C THR A 79 9.75 -22.59 -16.75
N GLN A 80 10.55 -23.62 -17.02
CA GLN A 80 11.32 -24.36 -16.01
C GLN A 80 12.83 -24.16 -16.16
N ASP A 81 13.25 -23.19 -16.99
CA ASP A 81 14.66 -22.82 -17.12
C ASP A 81 15.14 -22.14 -15.82
N PRO A 82 16.05 -22.77 -15.03
CA PRO A 82 16.55 -22.18 -13.80
C PRO A 82 17.41 -20.93 -14.05
N GLY A 83 17.79 -20.65 -15.30
CA GLY A 83 18.54 -19.48 -15.71
C GLY A 83 17.70 -18.24 -16.02
N GLU A 84 16.37 -18.35 -16.16
CA GLU A 84 15.50 -17.25 -16.60
C GLU A 84 15.52 -16.09 -15.59
N GLU A 85 15.08 -16.33 -14.36
CA GLU A 85 15.00 -15.29 -13.34
C GLU A 85 16.40 -14.71 -13.00
N PRO A 86 17.48 -15.51 -12.79
CA PRO A 86 18.82 -14.96 -12.61
C PRO A 86 19.27 -14.05 -13.76
N ALA A 87 18.95 -14.39 -15.01
CA ALA A 87 19.28 -13.56 -16.17
C ALA A 87 18.53 -12.24 -16.13
N PHE A 88 17.21 -12.29 -15.92
CA PHE A 88 16.38 -11.09 -15.86
C PHE A 88 16.86 -10.14 -14.75
N TRP A 89 16.98 -10.62 -13.52
CA TRP A 89 17.29 -9.74 -12.38
C TRP A 89 18.70 -9.15 -12.45
N SER A 90 19.70 -9.94 -12.89
CA SER A 90 21.06 -9.42 -13.08
C SER A 90 21.16 -8.38 -14.20
N SER A 91 20.32 -8.50 -15.24
CA SER A 91 20.32 -7.57 -16.38
C SER A 91 20.00 -6.12 -16.00
N LEU A 92 19.26 -5.91 -14.90
CA LEU A 92 18.90 -4.57 -14.42
C LEU A 92 20.15 -3.72 -14.16
N ARG A 93 21.22 -4.31 -13.63
CA ARG A 93 22.48 -3.59 -13.37
C ARG A 93 23.09 -3.04 -14.65
N ALA A 94 23.13 -3.84 -15.72
CA ALA A 94 23.60 -3.41 -17.03
C ALA A 94 22.65 -2.37 -17.68
N ALA A 95 21.36 -2.41 -17.35
CA ALA A 95 20.38 -1.42 -17.76
C ALA A 95 20.46 -0.07 -17.00
N GLY A 96 21.45 0.10 -16.12
CA GLY A 96 21.69 1.35 -15.38
C GLY A 96 20.94 1.44 -14.06
N LEU A 97 20.74 0.32 -13.35
CA LEU A 97 20.08 0.29 -12.03
C LEU A 97 20.68 1.33 -11.07
N SER A 98 19.85 2.30 -10.67
CA SER A 98 20.21 3.37 -9.73
C SER A 98 19.43 3.29 -8.42
N ARG A 99 18.29 2.59 -8.40
CA ARG A 99 17.48 2.32 -7.20
C ARG A 99 16.82 0.95 -7.30
N PHE A 100 16.80 0.20 -6.20
CA PHE A 100 16.10 -1.07 -6.10
C PHE A 100 15.51 -1.26 -4.70
N ASP A 101 14.25 -0.88 -4.55
CA ASP A 101 13.53 -1.00 -3.28
C ASP A 101 12.56 -2.18 -3.35
N LEU A 102 12.87 -3.21 -2.55
CA LEU A 102 12.03 -4.39 -2.39
C LEU A 102 11.08 -4.16 -1.21
N LYS A 103 9.78 -4.22 -1.49
CA LYS A 103 8.71 -4.20 -0.49
C LYS A 103 8.04 -5.57 -0.42
N VAL A 104 7.97 -6.13 0.79
CA VAL A 104 7.20 -7.33 1.08
C VAL A 104 5.77 -6.91 1.38
N LEU A 105 4.83 -7.27 0.50
CA LEU A 105 3.42 -6.92 0.64
C LEU A 105 2.67 -7.95 1.49
N GLU A 106 3.04 -9.22 1.36
CA GLU A 106 2.42 -10.33 2.09
C GLU A 106 3.42 -11.48 2.25
N VAL A 107 3.36 -12.16 3.40
CA VAL A 107 4.11 -13.40 3.68
C VAL A 107 3.13 -14.48 4.11
N LYS A 108 3.19 -15.67 3.49
CA LYS A 108 2.40 -16.84 3.86
C LYS A 108 3.32 -18.02 4.18
N ASN A 109 3.18 -18.57 5.38
CA ASN A 109 3.77 -19.86 5.70
C ASN A 109 2.84 -20.95 5.17
N LEU A 110 3.22 -21.60 4.07
CA LEU A 110 2.36 -22.60 3.42
C LEU A 110 2.39 -23.93 4.18
N GLN A 111 3.59 -24.32 4.61
CA GLN A 111 3.87 -25.52 5.42
C GLN A 111 5.27 -25.37 6.05
N PRO A 112 5.66 -26.21 7.02
CA PRO A 112 7.02 -26.17 7.56
C PRO A 112 8.08 -26.22 6.45
N GLY A 113 8.99 -25.24 6.45
CA GLY A 113 10.04 -25.14 5.45
C GLY A 113 9.58 -24.65 4.06
N VAL A 114 8.36 -24.13 3.90
CA VAL A 114 7.89 -23.50 2.65
C VAL A 114 7.17 -22.18 2.92
N MET A 115 7.64 -21.11 2.29
CA MET A 115 7.11 -19.75 2.45
C MET A 115 6.80 -19.12 1.11
N ALA A 116 5.68 -18.39 1.01
CA ALA A 116 5.35 -17.58 -0.16
C ALA A 116 5.39 -16.09 0.20
N PHE A 117 5.96 -15.30 -0.71
CA PHE A 117 6.06 -13.85 -0.60
C PHE A 117 5.34 -13.20 -1.77
N VAL A 118 4.55 -12.17 -1.49
CA VAL A 118 4.07 -11.22 -2.51
C VAL A 118 4.95 -9.98 -2.41
N LEU A 119 5.55 -9.59 -3.52
CA LEU A 119 6.64 -8.63 -3.58
C LEU A 119 6.33 -7.50 -4.57
N ARG A 120 6.73 -6.29 -4.22
CA ARG A 120 6.79 -5.12 -5.11
C ARG A 120 8.23 -4.63 -5.14
N PHE A 121 8.78 -4.49 -6.35
CA PHE A 121 10.13 -3.97 -6.56
C PHE A 121 10.01 -2.61 -7.25
N GLU A 122 10.38 -1.55 -6.55
CA GLU A 122 10.50 -0.22 -7.14
C GLU A 122 11.91 -0.07 -7.72
N VAL A 123 11.97 0.10 -9.04
CA VAL A 123 13.21 0.11 -9.80
C VAL A 123 13.43 1.50 -10.37
N GLY A 124 14.61 2.07 -10.14
CA GLY A 124 15.10 3.26 -10.82
C GLY A 124 16.22 2.90 -11.78
N LEU A 125 16.17 3.40 -13.01
CA LEU A 125 17.20 3.25 -14.02
C LEU A 125 17.75 4.63 -14.42
N GLN A 126 19.06 4.77 -14.47
CA GLN A 126 19.76 5.93 -15.02
C GLN A 126 20.34 5.54 -16.38
N THR A 127 19.77 6.08 -17.45
CA THR A 127 20.24 5.84 -18.82
C THR A 127 20.74 7.13 -19.46
N ASN A 128 21.41 7.02 -20.62
CA ASN A 128 21.81 8.20 -21.41
C ASN A 128 20.61 9.05 -21.87
N ALA A 129 19.42 8.43 -21.99
CA ALA A 129 18.18 9.11 -22.32
C ALA A 129 17.46 9.73 -21.09
N GLY A 130 18.06 9.64 -19.90
CA GLY A 130 17.53 10.18 -18.64
C GLY A 130 17.14 9.12 -17.60
N LYS A 131 16.53 9.61 -16.51
CA LYS A 131 16.03 8.79 -15.40
C LYS A 131 14.70 8.14 -15.77
N LYS A 132 14.60 6.83 -15.56
CA LYS A 132 13.34 6.08 -15.63
C LYS A 132 13.06 5.46 -14.26
N SER A 133 11.80 5.34 -13.89
CA SER A 133 11.38 4.63 -12.69
C SER A 133 10.17 3.78 -13.00
N GLY A 134 10.12 2.60 -12.39
CA GLY A 134 9.09 1.62 -12.63
C GLY A 134 8.86 0.70 -11.44
N VAL A 135 7.84 -0.14 -11.58
CA VAL A 135 7.52 -1.20 -10.64
C VAL A 135 7.56 -2.54 -11.37
N ILE A 136 8.17 -3.51 -10.73
CA ILE A 136 7.97 -4.92 -11.03
C ILE A 136 7.14 -5.50 -9.88
N SER A 137 6.06 -6.18 -10.19
CA SER A 137 5.29 -6.95 -9.21
C SER A 137 5.65 -8.42 -9.33
N GLY A 138 5.70 -9.14 -8.23
CA GLY A 138 5.97 -10.57 -8.28
C GLY A 138 5.58 -11.33 -7.03
N ALA A 139 5.71 -12.65 -7.12
CA ALA A 139 5.61 -13.57 -6.01
C ALA A 139 6.76 -14.57 -6.06
N GLN A 140 7.22 -15.01 -4.89
CA GLN A 140 8.25 -16.05 -4.78
C GLN A 140 7.83 -17.09 -3.75
N VAL A 141 7.97 -18.36 -4.09
CA VAL A 141 7.84 -19.48 -3.16
C VAL A 141 9.23 -20.01 -2.85
N TRP A 142 9.58 -20.00 -1.58
CA TRP A 142 10.83 -20.47 -1.03
C TRP A 142 10.63 -21.79 -0.30
N VAL A 143 11.58 -22.71 -0.44
CA VAL A 143 11.62 -24.03 0.19
C VAL A 143 12.97 -24.26 0.88
N GLN A 144 12.97 -24.92 2.03
CA GLN A 144 14.20 -25.42 2.65
C GLN A 144 14.67 -26.68 1.94
N GLN A 145 15.88 -26.64 1.38
CA GLN A 145 16.53 -27.76 0.72
C GLN A 145 18.05 -27.71 0.97
N ASN A 146 18.65 -28.86 1.28
CA ASN A 146 20.10 -28.99 1.52
C ASN A 146 20.65 -27.99 2.56
N GLY A 147 19.90 -27.77 3.65
CA GLY A 147 20.31 -26.85 4.73
C GLY A 147 20.20 -25.36 4.40
N GLY A 148 19.56 -24.98 3.28
CA GLY A 148 19.37 -23.60 2.90
C GLY A 148 18.00 -23.32 2.27
N TRP A 149 17.61 -22.06 2.20
CA TRP A 149 16.40 -21.65 1.52
C TRP A 149 16.66 -21.45 0.02
N ARG A 150 15.79 -22.01 -0.81
CA ARG A 150 15.83 -21.92 -2.28
C ARG A 150 14.47 -21.51 -2.83
N ILE A 151 14.44 -20.82 -3.95
CA ILE A 151 13.25 -20.43 -4.69
C ILE A 151 12.81 -21.62 -5.54
N LEU A 152 11.62 -22.13 -5.24
CA LEU A 152 10.97 -23.22 -5.97
C LEU A 152 10.13 -22.69 -7.15
N SER A 153 9.49 -21.53 -6.97
CA SER A 153 8.71 -20.93 -8.05
C SER A 153 8.58 -19.42 -7.92
N THR A 154 8.45 -18.74 -9.06
CA THR A 154 8.24 -17.30 -9.17
C THR A 154 7.06 -16.96 -10.08
N GLN A 155 6.49 -15.80 -9.85
CA GLN A 155 5.68 -15.08 -10.82
C GLN A 155 6.16 -13.64 -10.86
N ARG A 156 6.26 -13.04 -12.05
CA ARG A 156 6.75 -11.66 -12.21
C ARG A 156 6.04 -10.93 -13.34
N SER A 157 5.82 -9.62 -13.19
CA SER A 157 5.45 -8.70 -14.28
C SER A 157 6.68 -8.14 -14.98
N ASP A 158 6.55 -7.57 -16.18
CA ASP A 158 7.62 -6.72 -16.72
C ASP A 158 7.80 -5.45 -15.87
N LEU A 159 8.91 -4.75 -16.07
CA LEU A 159 9.10 -3.42 -15.53
C LEU A 159 8.08 -2.50 -16.20
N ALA A 160 6.99 -2.22 -15.50
CA ALA A 160 6.03 -1.22 -15.91
C ALA A 160 6.46 0.13 -15.36
N ALA A 161 6.10 1.22 -16.05
CA ALA A 161 6.15 2.53 -15.42
C ALA A 161 5.39 2.45 -14.09
N SER A 162 5.95 3.02 -13.03
CA SER A 162 5.22 3.13 -11.77
C SER A 162 3.90 3.80 -12.12
N PRO A 163 2.73 3.28 -11.68
CA PRO A 163 1.52 4.08 -11.76
C PRO A 163 1.89 5.44 -11.16
N PRO A 164 1.59 6.53 -11.88
CA PRO A 164 2.09 7.81 -11.46
C PRO A 164 1.65 8.00 -10.00
N MET A 165 2.55 8.50 -9.16
CA MET A 165 2.29 8.86 -7.76
C MET A 165 1.39 10.11 -7.74
N ARG A 166 0.36 10.09 -8.58
CA ARG A 166 -0.66 11.10 -8.72
C ARG A 166 -2.00 10.39 -8.65
N LEU A 167 -2.94 11.01 -7.99
CA LEU A 167 -4.32 10.60 -8.10
C LEU A 167 -4.81 10.85 -9.54
N PRO A 168 -5.69 9.97 -10.05
CA PRO A 168 -6.29 10.16 -11.37
C PRO A 168 -7.13 11.43 -11.35
N GLU A 169 -7.00 12.23 -12.41
CA GLU A 169 -7.80 13.43 -12.57
C GLU A 169 -9.31 13.08 -12.66
N PRO A 170 -10.21 13.86 -12.03
CA PRO A 170 -11.65 13.65 -12.15
C PRO A 170 -12.08 13.78 -13.61
N ALA A 171 -12.75 12.75 -14.15
CA ALA A 171 -13.38 12.87 -15.47
C ALA A 171 -14.46 13.98 -15.51
N LYS A 172 -15.09 14.28 -14.35
CA LYS A 172 -16.00 15.41 -14.14
C LYS A 172 -15.79 15.96 -12.73
N PRO A 173 -15.22 17.17 -12.55
CA PRO A 173 -15.08 17.81 -11.24
C PRO A 173 -16.45 18.16 -10.64
N ASN A 174 -16.65 17.89 -9.34
CA ASN A 174 -17.84 18.37 -8.63
C ASN A 174 -17.61 19.82 -8.20
N THR A 175 -18.07 20.80 -8.98
CA THR A 175 -17.79 22.22 -8.69
C THR A 175 -18.45 22.76 -7.40
N GLN A 176 -19.37 22.00 -6.80
CA GLN A 176 -20.04 22.32 -5.53
C GLN A 176 -19.75 21.23 -4.49
N LEU A 177 -18.48 20.80 -4.40
CA LEU A 177 -18.04 19.78 -3.46
C LEU A 177 -18.13 20.23 -2.01
N TYR A 178 -17.84 21.50 -1.74
CA TYR A 178 -17.85 22.12 -0.43
C TYR A 178 -19.12 22.98 -0.26
N PRO A 179 -20.01 22.63 0.69
CA PRO A 179 -21.16 23.45 1.07
C PRO A 179 -20.75 24.81 1.64
N ALA A 180 -21.74 25.65 1.97
CA ALA A 180 -21.47 26.95 2.57
C ALA A 180 -20.73 26.77 3.92
N PRO A 181 -19.78 27.64 4.28
CA PRO A 181 -18.96 27.43 5.48
C PRO A 181 -19.77 27.30 6.79
N ASP A 182 -20.91 27.95 6.89
CA ASP A 182 -21.83 27.90 8.04
C ASP A 182 -22.57 26.57 8.19
N GLU A 183 -22.59 25.72 7.15
CA GLU A 183 -23.21 24.39 7.20
C GLU A 183 -22.30 23.37 7.92
N ALA A 184 -20.98 23.60 7.95
CA ALA A 184 -20.01 22.61 8.44
C ALA A 184 -20.31 22.07 9.86
N PRO A 185 -20.68 22.89 10.87
CA PRO A 185 -21.04 22.37 12.19
C PRO A 185 -22.24 21.41 12.15
N ALA A 186 -23.26 21.72 11.34
CA ALA A 186 -24.46 20.91 11.22
C ALA A 186 -24.18 19.59 10.49
N GLU A 187 -23.37 19.62 9.44
CA GLU A 187 -22.96 18.42 8.69
C GLU A 187 -22.10 17.49 9.54
N ILE A 188 -21.12 18.02 10.29
CA ILE A 188 -20.32 17.23 11.23
C ILE A 188 -21.21 16.57 12.28
N ALA A 189 -22.16 17.31 12.85
CA ALA A 189 -23.09 16.77 13.82
C ALA A 189 -24.00 15.68 13.22
N ALA A 190 -24.43 15.84 11.96
CA ALA A 190 -25.21 14.83 11.25
C ALA A 190 -24.40 13.55 10.99
N ALA A 191 -23.16 13.68 10.53
CA ALA A 191 -22.25 12.56 10.31
C ALA A 191 -21.95 11.81 11.61
N LEU A 192 -21.74 12.52 12.72
CA LEU A 192 -21.54 11.88 14.03
C LEU A 192 -22.79 11.14 14.52
N ARG A 193 -23.99 11.68 14.30
CA ARG A 193 -25.24 10.95 14.60
C ARG A 193 -25.41 9.70 13.75
N ALA A 194 -24.99 9.72 12.48
CA ALA A 194 -25.02 8.54 11.61
C ALA A 194 -23.97 7.51 12.05
N SER A 195 -22.75 7.97 12.30
CA SER A 195 -21.61 7.19 12.81
C SER A 195 -21.92 6.49 14.12
N ALA A 196 -22.65 7.12 15.04
CA ALA A 196 -23.10 6.48 16.27
C ALA A 196 -24.04 5.29 16.05
N LYS A 197 -24.79 5.26 14.93
CA LYS A 197 -25.73 4.19 14.58
C LYS A 197 -25.08 3.05 13.82
N ASP A 198 -24.22 3.37 12.85
CA ASP A 198 -23.63 2.38 11.94
C ASP A 198 -22.16 2.07 12.23
N ARG A 199 -21.56 2.71 13.24
CA ARG A 199 -20.19 2.52 13.72
C ARG A 199 -19.10 2.83 12.70
N LYS A 200 -19.44 3.50 11.59
CA LYS A 200 -18.45 4.05 10.66
C LYS A 200 -17.67 5.18 11.33
N ARG A 201 -16.44 5.45 10.91
CA ARG A 201 -15.70 6.65 11.34
C ARG A 201 -16.19 7.87 10.55
N VAL A 202 -15.85 9.08 11.00
CA VAL A 202 -16.11 10.31 10.22
C VAL A 202 -14.77 10.84 9.68
N ILE A 203 -14.68 11.08 8.37
CA ILE A 203 -13.57 11.81 7.75
C ILE A 203 -14.00 13.26 7.56
N LEU A 204 -13.23 14.19 8.12
CA LEU A 204 -13.33 15.60 7.81
C LEU A 204 -12.28 15.95 6.76
N VAL A 205 -12.70 16.51 5.63
CA VAL A 205 -11.81 16.98 4.55
C VAL A 205 -11.88 18.50 4.51
N PHE A 206 -10.85 19.16 5.04
CA PHE A 206 -10.76 20.63 5.01
C PHE A 206 -10.28 21.09 3.63
N GLY A 207 -10.96 22.09 3.05
CA GLY A 207 -10.66 22.62 1.72
C GLY A 207 -11.69 23.63 1.24
N GLY A 208 -11.84 23.79 -0.07
CA GLY A 208 -12.82 24.69 -0.67
C GLY A 208 -13.04 24.38 -2.15
N ASN A 209 -14.12 24.90 -2.74
CA ASN A 209 -14.45 24.62 -4.15
C ASN A 209 -13.37 25.09 -5.14
N TRP A 210 -12.51 26.03 -4.75
CA TRP A 210 -11.37 26.50 -5.54
C TRP A 210 -10.17 25.54 -5.55
N CYS A 211 -10.15 24.55 -4.66
CA CYS A 211 -9.03 23.64 -4.46
C CYS A 211 -9.10 22.46 -5.44
N TYR A 212 -8.28 22.49 -6.50
CA TYR A 212 -8.20 21.42 -7.49
C TYR A 212 -7.91 20.06 -6.84
N ASP A 213 -6.86 19.97 -6.02
CA ASP A 213 -6.43 18.75 -5.33
C ASP A 213 -7.53 18.14 -4.46
N CYS A 214 -8.40 18.96 -3.87
CA CYS A 214 -9.56 18.50 -3.11
C CYS A 214 -10.57 17.75 -3.99
N HIS A 215 -10.82 18.24 -5.21
CA HIS A 215 -11.66 17.56 -6.19
C HIS A 215 -11.03 16.26 -6.69
N VAL A 216 -9.71 16.22 -6.87
CA VAL A 216 -8.99 15.01 -7.26
C VAL A 216 -9.10 13.94 -6.17
N LEU A 217 -8.95 14.32 -4.90
CA LEU A 217 -9.10 13.41 -3.77
C LEU A 217 -10.54 12.89 -3.65
N ASP A 218 -11.55 13.74 -3.78
CA ASP A 218 -12.96 13.32 -3.76
C ASP A 218 -13.30 12.36 -4.91
N ALA A 219 -12.84 12.65 -6.13
CA ALA A 219 -13.01 11.74 -7.26
C ALA A 219 -12.34 10.38 -7.02
N THR A 220 -11.20 10.38 -6.33
CA THR A 220 -10.50 9.17 -5.91
C THR A 220 -11.33 8.38 -4.90
N PHE A 221 -11.89 9.03 -3.87
CA PHE A 221 -12.82 8.39 -2.93
C PHE A 221 -14.04 7.77 -3.63
N ARG A 222 -14.55 8.40 -4.69
CA ARG A 222 -15.69 7.92 -5.48
C ARG A 222 -15.33 6.94 -6.60
N SER A 223 -14.04 6.62 -6.79
CA SER A 223 -13.60 5.68 -7.82
C SER A 223 -14.09 4.26 -7.54
N LYS A 224 -14.30 3.45 -8.60
CA LYS A 224 -14.76 2.05 -8.46
C LYS A 224 -13.87 1.21 -7.53
N GLN A 225 -12.57 1.53 -7.47
CA GLN A 225 -11.60 0.80 -6.66
C GLN A 225 -11.67 1.16 -5.17
N ILE A 226 -11.94 2.42 -4.82
CA ILE A 226 -11.81 2.93 -3.45
C ILE A 226 -13.18 3.18 -2.80
N ALA A 227 -14.21 3.49 -3.57
CA ALA A 227 -15.56 3.73 -3.07
C ALA A 227 -16.09 2.61 -2.15
N PRO A 228 -15.87 1.31 -2.41
CA PRO A 228 -16.30 0.27 -1.46
C PRO A 228 -15.67 0.44 -0.07
N LEU A 229 -14.37 0.75 0.01
CA LEU A 229 -13.66 0.95 1.26
C LEU A 229 -14.18 2.19 2.01
N VAL A 230 -14.44 3.29 1.29
CA VAL A 230 -14.99 4.51 1.89
C VAL A 230 -16.40 4.27 2.39
N ASN A 231 -17.30 3.77 1.53
CA ASN A 231 -18.72 3.60 1.82
C ASN A 231 -18.99 2.62 2.97
N GLU A 232 -18.16 1.58 3.11
CA GLU A 232 -18.29 0.60 4.19
C GLU A 232 -17.85 1.17 5.54
N ASN A 233 -16.85 2.06 5.57
CA ASN A 233 -16.12 2.38 6.81
C ASN A 233 -16.26 3.84 7.28
N TYR A 234 -16.76 4.74 6.42
CA TYR A 234 -16.67 6.18 6.65
C TYR A 234 -17.92 6.97 6.26
N HIS A 235 -18.19 8.03 7.02
CA HIS A 235 -18.96 9.20 6.60
C HIS A 235 -17.97 10.32 6.25
N VAL A 236 -18.05 10.87 5.04
CA VAL A 236 -17.15 11.95 4.58
C VAL A 236 -17.87 13.30 4.69
N VAL A 237 -17.23 14.28 5.32
CA VAL A 237 -17.72 15.65 5.48
C VAL A 237 -16.69 16.63 4.92
N HIS A 238 -17.11 17.50 4.01
CA HIS A 238 -16.26 18.50 3.37
C HIS A 238 -16.37 19.84 4.11
N VAL A 239 -15.31 20.22 4.83
CA VAL A 239 -15.30 21.43 5.67
C VAL A 239 -14.72 22.60 4.89
N ASN A 240 -15.58 23.55 4.51
CA ASN A 240 -15.20 24.71 3.70
C ASN A 240 -14.42 25.75 4.53
N VAL A 241 -13.16 26.03 4.15
CA VAL A 241 -12.30 26.99 4.86
C VAL A 241 -12.36 28.42 4.29
N GLY A 242 -13.28 28.68 3.35
CA GLY A 242 -13.32 29.94 2.62
C GLY A 242 -12.02 30.16 1.85
N ASN A 243 -11.46 31.37 1.94
CA ASN A 243 -10.12 31.68 1.45
C ASN A 243 -9.10 31.60 2.60
N TYR A 244 -9.14 30.51 3.36
CA TYR A 244 -8.41 30.33 4.63
C TYR A 244 -8.86 31.28 5.75
N ASP A 245 -10.12 31.69 5.74
CA ASP A 245 -10.71 32.66 6.67
C ASP A 245 -12.00 32.16 7.35
N LYS A 246 -12.46 30.94 7.05
CA LYS A 246 -13.66 30.31 7.65
C LYS A 246 -13.32 28.99 8.31
N ASN A 247 -14.15 28.58 9.28
CA ASN A 247 -14.03 27.31 10.01
C ASN A 247 -12.64 27.07 10.63
N LEU A 248 -11.94 28.17 10.99
CA LEU A 248 -10.62 28.11 11.61
C LEU A 248 -10.66 27.54 13.02
N ASP A 249 -11.77 27.76 13.72
CA ASP A 249 -12.08 27.16 15.01
C ASP A 249 -12.25 25.63 14.90
N LEU A 250 -12.91 25.15 13.84
CA LEU A 250 -13.02 23.72 13.54
C LEU A 250 -11.67 23.11 13.16
N ALA A 251 -10.88 23.81 12.33
CA ALA A 251 -9.54 23.38 11.98
C ALA A 251 -8.66 23.27 13.24
N LYS A 252 -8.71 24.26 14.14
CA LYS A 252 -8.03 24.21 15.43
C LYS A 252 -8.55 23.07 16.32
N LYS A 253 -9.87 22.88 16.41
CA LYS A 253 -10.50 21.82 17.22
C LYS A 253 -10.06 20.42 16.81
N TYR A 254 -9.96 20.19 15.50
CA TYR A 254 -9.54 18.91 14.93
C TYR A 254 -8.08 18.89 14.50
N ASP A 255 -7.31 19.85 15.01
CA ASP A 255 -5.86 19.78 15.02
C ASP A 255 -5.28 19.82 13.58
N ILE A 256 -5.94 20.55 12.67
CA ILE A 256 -5.59 20.69 11.26
C ILE A 256 -4.75 21.97 11.05
N PRO A 257 -3.48 21.85 10.61
CA PRO A 257 -2.65 23.01 10.28
C PRO A 257 -2.92 23.46 8.84
N LEU A 258 -3.87 24.39 8.66
CA LEU A 258 -4.25 24.88 7.34
C LEU A 258 -3.11 25.60 6.59
N GLU A 259 -2.09 26.08 7.31
CA GLU A 259 -0.86 26.63 6.72
C GLU A 259 -0.02 25.58 5.98
N LYS A 260 -0.36 24.29 6.12
CA LYS A 260 0.21 23.16 5.35
C LYS A 260 -0.65 22.77 4.16
N GLY A 261 -1.55 23.64 3.73
CA GLY A 261 -2.36 23.44 2.53
C GLY A 261 -3.58 22.55 2.75
N VAL A 262 -4.35 22.41 1.66
CA VAL A 262 -5.56 21.59 1.55
C VAL A 262 -5.48 20.74 0.28
N PRO A 263 -6.13 19.56 0.21
CA PRO A 263 -6.98 18.97 1.24
C PRO A 263 -6.18 18.51 2.46
N SER A 264 -6.75 18.73 3.65
CA SER A 264 -6.18 18.27 4.92
C SER A 264 -7.23 17.52 5.73
N LEU A 265 -6.89 16.32 6.20
CA LEU A 265 -7.87 15.36 6.72
C LEU A 265 -7.75 15.13 8.23
N ALA A 266 -8.91 14.99 8.88
CA ALA A 266 -9.04 14.45 10.23
C ALA A 266 -10.00 13.25 10.25
N ILE A 267 -9.73 12.26 11.10
CA ILE A 267 -10.62 11.11 11.35
C ILE A 267 -11.15 11.18 12.77
N LEU A 268 -12.45 11.04 12.93
CA LEU A 268 -13.14 10.99 14.22
C LEU A 268 -13.73 9.60 14.49
N ASP A 269 -13.78 9.24 15.77
CA ASP A 269 -14.61 8.13 16.24
C ASP A 269 -16.11 8.48 16.27
N PRO A 270 -17.01 7.50 16.50
CA PRO A 270 -18.45 7.75 16.64
C PRO A 270 -18.86 8.67 17.79
N HIS A 271 -17.96 8.98 18.72
CA HIS A 271 -18.19 9.93 19.80
C HIS A 271 -17.63 11.33 19.47
N GLY A 272 -17.07 11.52 18.27
CA GLY A 272 -16.48 12.78 17.83
C GLY A 272 -15.08 13.04 18.35
N LYS A 273 -14.43 12.05 18.96
CA LYS A 273 -13.03 12.15 19.39
C LYS A 273 -12.13 12.06 18.18
N LEU A 274 -11.16 12.96 18.10
CA LEU A 274 -10.10 12.93 17.09
C LEU A 274 -9.22 11.69 17.27
N LEU A 275 -9.10 10.88 16.22
CA LEU A 275 -8.21 9.72 16.15
C LEU A 275 -6.89 10.08 15.46
N VAL A 276 -6.98 10.81 14.35
CA VAL A 276 -5.82 11.30 13.59
C VAL A 276 -6.16 12.60 12.88
N SER A 277 -5.16 13.45 12.72
CA SER A 277 -5.17 14.62 11.85
C SER A 277 -3.89 14.62 11.02
N GLN A 278 -3.98 14.95 9.74
CA GLN A 278 -2.82 15.23 8.90
C GLN A 278 -2.11 16.49 9.39
N LYS A 279 -0.77 16.43 9.50
CA LYS A 279 0.02 17.51 10.13
C LYS A 279 1.04 18.15 9.19
N LYS A 280 1.26 17.58 8.00
CA LYS A 280 2.41 17.88 7.15
C LYS A 280 2.03 18.06 5.68
N GLY A 281 0.76 18.32 5.39
CA GLY A 281 0.28 18.46 4.01
C GLY A 281 0.35 17.13 3.26
N GLU A 282 0.13 16.02 3.95
CA GLU A 282 0.31 14.67 3.41
C GLU A 282 -0.46 14.50 2.09
N PHE A 283 -1.68 15.05 2.00
CA PHE A 283 -2.51 15.01 0.79
C PHE A 283 -2.68 16.40 0.11
N GLU A 284 -1.89 17.41 0.49
CA GLU A 284 -2.01 18.78 -0.08
C GLU A 284 -1.75 18.81 -1.60
N SER A 285 -1.00 17.83 -2.10
CA SER A 285 -0.56 17.76 -3.48
C SER A 285 -0.85 16.37 -4.04
N THR A 286 -1.94 16.25 -4.78
CA THR A 286 -2.40 14.98 -5.35
C THR A 286 -1.56 14.50 -6.51
N ILE A 287 -0.53 15.26 -6.93
CA ILE A 287 0.52 14.81 -7.86
C ILE A 287 1.72 14.15 -7.15
N ARG A 288 1.70 14.10 -5.82
CA ARG A 288 2.75 13.52 -4.97
C ARG A 288 2.25 12.30 -4.17
N ILE A 289 1.01 11.87 -4.38
CA ILE A 289 0.40 10.69 -3.77
C ILE A 289 -0.37 9.89 -4.82
N GLY A 290 -0.36 8.56 -4.70
CA GLY A 290 -1.11 7.63 -5.53
C GLY A 290 -2.35 7.05 -4.84
N PRO A 291 -3.24 6.36 -5.58
CA PRO A 291 -4.42 5.70 -5.00
C PRO A 291 -4.08 4.72 -3.85
N GLU A 292 -2.90 4.12 -3.86
CA GLU A 292 -2.43 3.25 -2.79
C GLU A 292 -2.20 3.99 -1.47
N ASP A 293 -1.67 5.22 -1.50
CA ASP A 293 -1.43 6.02 -0.29
C ASP A 293 -2.77 6.34 0.39
N VAL A 294 -3.79 6.62 -0.42
CA VAL A 294 -5.17 6.82 0.02
C VAL A 294 -5.74 5.53 0.62
N VAL A 295 -5.57 4.38 -0.05
CA VAL A 295 -6.03 3.07 0.46
C VAL A 295 -5.33 2.71 1.76
N GLU A 296 -4.03 2.94 1.88
CA GLU A 296 -3.28 2.67 3.11
C GLU A 296 -3.75 3.54 4.27
N PHE A 297 -3.99 4.83 4.02
CA PHE A 297 -4.56 5.73 5.01
C PHE A 297 -5.95 5.27 5.49
N LEU A 298 -6.85 4.95 4.55
CA LEU A 298 -8.20 4.46 4.86
C LEU A 298 -8.17 3.09 5.58
N LYS A 299 -7.32 2.15 5.16
CA LYS A 299 -7.20 0.86 5.85
C LYS A 299 -6.65 0.99 7.27
N ARG A 300 -5.72 1.92 7.49
CA ARG A 300 -5.13 2.17 8.80
C ARG A 300 -6.15 2.68 9.81
N TRP A 301 -7.07 3.53 9.37
CA TRP A 301 -7.99 4.26 10.25
C TRP A 301 -9.44 3.83 10.16
N LYS A 302 -9.75 2.71 9.49
CA LYS A 302 -11.11 2.17 9.46
C LYS A 302 -11.53 1.69 10.86
N PRO A 303 -12.83 1.52 11.15
CA PRO A 303 -13.27 0.90 12.40
C PRO A 303 -12.56 -0.43 12.65
N GLN A 304 -12.03 -0.64 13.87
CA GLN A 304 -11.46 -1.92 14.29
C GLN A 304 -12.55 -2.76 14.96
N HIS A 305 -12.39 -4.09 14.95
CA HIS A 305 -13.31 -4.97 15.66
C HIS A 305 -13.22 -4.68 17.18
N GLY A 306 -14.32 -4.19 17.76
CA GLY A 306 -14.43 -3.85 19.18
C GLY A 306 -14.52 -2.35 19.49
N ASP A 307 -14.41 -1.49 18.46
CA ASP A 307 -14.62 -0.04 18.57
C ASP A 307 -16.07 0.38 18.72
#